data_AF-A0A6L7S334-F1
#
_entry.id   AF-A0A6L7S334-F1
#
_cell.length_a   1.000
_cell.length_b   1.000
_cell.length_c   1.000
_cell.angle_alpha   90.00
_cell.angle_beta   90.00
_cell.angle_gamma   90.00
#
_symmetry.space_group_name_H-M   'P 1'
#
loop_
_entity.id
_entity.type
_entity.pdbx_description
1 polymer ?
#
loop_
_entity_poly.entity_id
_entity_poly.type
_entity_poly.pdbx_seq_one_letter_code
_entity_poly.pdbx_strand_id
1 'polypeptide(L)'
;MEGEVDEDVYRDSLSAWKGLSEFGGLELDARDEELVDQLRIELDPEAWSLEVALASASTDMFLQAFFRVIQPFSMMFRDVLDFFEMAGAREGQSQLKLRVENEILELQHFEEFLEHWSLLQN
;
A
#
# COMPACT_ATOMS: atom_id res chain seq x y z
N MET A 1 7.46 1.12 -36.71
CA MET A 1 7.54 0.30 -35.50
C MET A 1 8.31 1.14 -34.50
N GLU A 2 7.61 2.09 -33.91
CA GLU A 2 8.09 2.81 -32.74
C GLU A 2 7.71 1.92 -31.57
N GLY A 3 8.70 1.48 -30.80
CA GLY A 3 8.45 0.73 -29.58
C GLY A 3 7.75 1.66 -28.60
N GLU A 4 6.63 1.21 -28.04
CA GLU A 4 6.08 1.79 -26.81
C GLU A 4 7.20 1.74 -25.78
N VAL A 5 7.70 2.93 -25.40
CA VAL A 5 8.54 3.07 -24.22
C VAL A 5 7.58 2.88 -23.06
N ASP A 6 7.76 1.78 -22.32
CA ASP A 6 7.01 1.47 -21.11
C ASP A 6 7.25 2.60 -20.10
N GLU A 7 6.35 3.58 -20.06
CA GLU A 7 6.42 4.72 -19.16
C GLU A 7 6.19 4.19 -17.73
N ASP A 8 7.22 4.37 -16.88
CA ASP A 8 7.25 4.11 -15.43
C ASP A 8 7.74 2.74 -14.92
N VAL A 9 8.76 2.15 -15.57
CA VAL A 9 9.56 1.10 -14.90
C VAL A 9 10.48 1.72 -13.84
N TYR A 10 10.09 1.63 -12.56
CA TYR A 10 10.92 2.02 -11.42
C TYR A 10 12.07 1.01 -11.22
N ARG A 11 13.32 1.50 -11.21
CA ARG A 11 14.53 0.65 -11.18
C ARG A 11 15.28 0.65 -9.87
N ASP A 12 14.81 1.44 -8.91
CA ASP A 12 15.39 1.53 -7.57
C ASP A 12 14.29 1.87 -6.55
N SER A 13 14.56 1.55 -5.29
CA SER A 13 13.64 1.75 -4.16
C SER A 13 13.19 3.20 -4.00
N LEU A 14 14.06 4.17 -4.31
CA LEU A 14 13.76 5.59 -4.16
C LEU A 14 12.76 6.06 -5.22
N SER A 15 12.97 5.66 -6.48
CA SER A 15 12.06 5.93 -7.59
C SER A 15 10.71 5.22 -7.40
N ALA A 16 10.72 3.97 -6.91
CA ALA A 16 9.51 3.22 -6.61
C ALA A 16 8.71 3.85 -5.47
N TRP A 17 9.38 4.29 -4.40
CA TRP A 17 8.74 5.02 -3.29
C TRP A 17 8.12 6.34 -3.75
N LYS A 18 8.83 7.12 -4.59
CA LYS A 18 8.28 8.36 -5.17
C LYS A 18 7.03 8.10 -5.99
N GLY A 19 7.06 7.12 -6.89
CA GLY A 19 5.89 6.72 -7.67
C GLY A 19 4.72 6.32 -6.77
N LEU A 20 4.96 5.44 -5.80
CA LEU A 20 3.92 5.01 -4.86
C LEU A 20 3.36 6.17 -4.04
N SER A 21 4.18 7.13 -3.65
CA SER A 21 3.73 8.30 -2.87
C SER A 21 2.90 9.25 -3.72
N GLU A 22 3.32 9.51 -4.96
CA GLU A 22 2.65 10.42 -5.88
C GLU A 22 1.32 9.84 -6.41
N PHE A 23 1.29 8.57 -6.80
CA PHE A 23 0.10 7.92 -7.35
C PHE A 23 -0.81 7.31 -6.28
N GLY A 24 -0.24 6.86 -5.16
CA GLY A 24 -0.98 6.19 -4.08
C GLY A 24 -1.80 7.12 -3.19
N GLY A 25 -1.72 8.44 -3.39
CA GLY A 25 -2.47 9.42 -2.60
C GLY A 25 -2.04 9.47 -1.12
N LEU A 26 -0.77 9.17 -0.86
CA LEU A 26 -0.20 9.23 0.49
C LEU A 26 -0.02 10.68 0.94
N GLU A 27 -0.52 11.00 2.12
CA GLU A 27 -0.38 12.30 2.77
C GLU A 27 0.71 12.24 3.85
N LEU A 28 1.97 12.20 3.40
CA LEU A 28 3.15 11.95 4.25
C LEU A 28 3.39 13.04 5.31
N ASP A 29 2.87 14.26 5.10
CA ASP A 29 2.96 15.37 6.06
C ASP A 29 1.71 15.48 6.98
N ALA A 30 0.80 14.49 6.92
CA ALA A 30 -0.43 14.50 7.69
C ALA A 30 -0.85 13.09 8.13
N ARG A 31 -1.78 12.46 7.40
CA ARG A 31 -2.39 11.18 7.81
C ARG A 31 -1.38 10.04 7.85
N ASP A 32 -0.43 10.04 6.92
CA ASP A 32 0.44 8.91 6.64
C ASP A 32 1.88 9.15 7.12
N GLU A 33 2.10 10.13 8.02
CA GLU A 33 3.42 10.45 8.61
C GLU A 33 4.03 9.22 9.31
N GLU A 34 3.22 8.47 10.07
CA GLU A 34 3.69 7.29 10.80
C GLU A 34 4.14 6.15 9.86
N LEU A 35 3.57 6.08 8.65
CA LEU A 35 3.95 5.07 7.65
C LEU A 35 5.39 5.29 7.18
N VAL A 36 5.83 6.54 7.03
CA VAL A 36 7.22 6.90 6.67
C VAL A 36 8.18 6.39 7.74
N ASP A 37 7.86 6.64 9.00
CA ASP A 37 8.69 6.26 10.13
C ASP A 37 8.75 4.74 10.31
N GLN A 38 7.61 4.05 10.21
CA GLN A 38 7.56 2.59 10.27
C GLN A 38 8.35 1.96 9.12
N LEU A 39 8.22 2.48 7.91
CA LEU A 39 8.96 1.99 6.75
C LEU A 39 10.47 2.23 6.86
N ARG A 40 10.88 3.38 7.38
CA ARG A 40 12.28 3.64 7.70
C ARG A 40 12.80 2.60 8.69
N ILE A 41 12.08 2.35 9.78
CA ILE A 41 12.47 1.38 10.82
C ILE A 41 12.58 -0.04 10.27
N GLU A 42 11.63 -0.46 9.45
CA GLU A 42 11.63 -1.80 8.83
C GLU A 42 12.78 -1.99 7.84
N LEU A 43 13.19 -0.93 7.13
CA LEU A 43 14.30 -0.99 6.18
C LEU A 43 15.67 -0.87 6.86
N ASP A 44 15.84 0.14 7.69
CA ASP A 44 17.05 0.39 8.45
C ASP A 44 16.73 1.25 9.70
N PRO A 45 16.69 0.65 10.90
CA PRO A 45 16.36 1.36 12.13
C PRO A 45 17.38 2.45 12.49
N GLU A 46 18.62 2.34 12.00
CA GLU A 46 19.70 3.29 12.26
C GLU A 46 19.75 4.42 11.23
N ALA A 47 19.01 4.32 10.12
CA ALA A 47 18.93 5.38 9.13
C ALA A 47 18.24 6.63 9.73
N TRP A 48 18.83 7.80 9.54
CA TRP A 48 18.28 9.05 10.08
C TRP A 48 17.10 9.62 9.27
N SER A 49 16.79 9.02 8.12
CA SER A 49 15.67 9.36 7.24
C SER A 49 15.28 8.18 6.36
N LEU A 50 14.05 8.19 5.84
CA LEU A 50 13.57 7.15 4.92
C LEU A 50 14.37 7.14 3.61
N GLU A 51 14.76 8.31 3.09
CA GLU A 51 15.56 8.41 1.86
C GLU A 51 16.89 7.67 1.98
N VAL A 52 17.51 7.73 3.16
CA VAL A 52 18.77 7.01 3.43
C VAL A 52 18.55 5.51 3.50
N ALA A 53 17.47 5.07 4.16
CA ALA A 53 17.10 3.65 4.20
C ALA A 53 16.76 3.09 2.81
N LEU A 54 16.07 3.87 1.97
CA LEU A 54 15.73 3.48 0.59
C LEU A 54 16.96 3.44 -0.32
N ALA A 55 17.92 4.35 -0.15
CA ALA A 55 19.13 4.39 -0.95
C ALA A 55 20.04 3.17 -0.74
N SER A 56 19.96 2.51 0.42
CA SER A 56 20.71 1.29 0.73
C SER A 56 19.94 -0.01 0.46
N ALA A 57 18.62 0.06 0.29
CA ALA A 57 17.76 -1.10 0.06
C ALA A 57 17.63 -1.44 -1.44
N SER A 58 17.57 -2.74 -1.76
CA SER A 58 17.11 -3.18 -3.07
C SER A 58 15.60 -2.97 -3.22
N THR A 59 15.11 -2.89 -4.45
CA THR A 59 13.67 -2.73 -4.73
C THR A 59 12.84 -3.85 -4.08
N ASP A 60 13.33 -5.09 -4.07
CA ASP A 60 12.65 -6.21 -3.44
C ASP A 60 12.56 -6.05 -1.91
N MET A 61 13.63 -5.59 -1.27
CA MET A 61 13.64 -5.31 0.17
C MET A 61 12.66 -4.18 0.51
N PHE A 62 12.67 -3.12 -0.29
CA PHE A 62 11.70 -2.02 -0.19
C PHE A 62 10.27 -2.52 -0.29
N LEU A 63 9.93 -3.28 -1.34
CA LEU A 63 8.57 -3.76 -1.54
C LEU A 63 8.12 -4.65 -0.39
N GLN A 64 8.98 -5.57 0.09
CA GLN A 64 8.64 -6.41 1.23
C GLN A 64 8.40 -5.60 2.52
N ALA A 65 9.25 -4.62 2.81
CA ALA A 65 9.10 -3.77 3.99
C ALA A 65 7.84 -2.90 3.89
N PHE A 66 7.63 -2.24 2.75
CA PHE A 66 6.43 -1.45 2.47
C PHE A 66 5.16 -2.28 2.69
N PHE A 67 5.16 -3.48 2.13
CA PHE A 67 4.07 -4.41 2.26
C PHE A 67 3.81 -4.78 3.74
N ARG A 68 4.84 -5.14 4.52
CA ARG A 68 4.68 -5.42 5.96
C ARG A 68 4.06 -4.24 6.72
N VAL A 69 4.49 -3.02 6.41
CA VAL A 69 3.99 -1.80 7.07
C VAL A 69 2.51 -1.53 6.75
N ILE A 70 2.07 -1.74 5.51
CA ILE A 70 0.67 -1.45 5.13
C ILE A 70 -0.31 -2.56 5.52
N GLN A 71 0.17 -3.76 5.88
CA GLN A 71 -0.69 -4.90 6.14
C GLN A 71 -1.68 -4.70 7.30
N PRO A 72 -1.29 -4.14 8.46
CA PRO A 72 -2.24 -3.86 9.53
C PRO A 72 -3.39 -2.96 9.09
N PHE A 73 -3.14 -2.00 8.19
CA PHE A 73 -4.17 -1.11 7.65
C PHE A 73 -5.15 -1.86 6.74
N SER A 74 -4.64 -2.76 5.90
CA SER A 74 -5.47 -3.60 5.02
C SER A 74 -6.33 -4.58 5.83
N MET A 75 -5.77 -5.13 6.91
CA MET A 75 -6.51 -5.99 7.85
C MET A 75 -7.59 -5.20 8.60
N MET A 76 -7.27 -4.03 9.12
CA MET A 76 -8.25 -3.16 9.79
C MET A 76 -9.39 -2.80 8.83
N PHE A 77 -9.06 -2.53 7.55
CA PHE A 77 -10.06 -2.22 6.54
C PHE A 77 -11.02 -3.39 6.32
N ARG A 78 -10.48 -4.61 6.19
CA ARG A 78 -11.27 -5.84 6.11
C ARG A 78 -12.17 -6.00 7.34
N ASP A 79 -11.64 -5.82 8.55
CA ASP A 79 -12.41 -5.97 9.78
C ASP A 79 -13.60 -4.97 9.85
N VAL A 80 -13.41 -3.75 9.34
CA VAL A 80 -14.49 -2.76 9.21
C VAL A 80 -15.58 -3.23 8.24
N LEU A 81 -15.18 -3.81 7.11
CA LEU A 81 -16.11 -4.34 6.11
C LEU A 81 -16.86 -5.56 6.64
N ASP A 82 -16.16 -6.50 7.27
CA ASP A 82 -16.73 -7.68 7.94
C ASP A 82 -17.72 -7.25 9.02
N PHE A 83 -17.40 -6.20 9.80
CA PHE A 83 -18.32 -5.63 10.78
C PHE A 83 -19.63 -5.13 10.14
N PHE A 84 -19.55 -4.42 9.01
CA PHE A 84 -20.75 -3.96 8.29
C PHE A 84 -21.56 -5.13 7.74
N GLU A 85 -20.91 -6.13 7.17
CA GLU A 85 -21.59 -7.33 6.65
C GLU A 85 -22.31 -8.09 7.77
N MET A 86 -21.63 -8.33 8.89
CA MET A 86 -22.19 -8.99 10.07
C MET A 86 -23.36 -8.22 10.68
N ALA A 87 -23.34 -6.88 10.63
CA ALA A 87 -24.44 -6.03 11.06
C ALA A 87 -25.68 -6.13 10.14
N GLY A 88 -25.62 -6.93 9.08
CA GLY A 88 -26.70 -7.07 8.10
C GLY A 88 -26.83 -5.85 7.19
N ALA A 89 -25.79 -5.01 7.12
CA ALA A 89 -25.73 -3.89 6.18
C ALA A 89 -25.50 -4.44 4.76
N ARG A 90 -26.58 -4.92 4.13
CA ARG A 90 -26.57 -5.42 2.75
C ARG A 90 -26.62 -4.30 1.71
N GLU A 91 -27.03 -3.12 2.14
CA GLU A 91 -27.06 -1.89 1.38
C GLU A 91 -26.69 -0.76 2.33
N GLY A 92 -25.51 -0.17 2.16
CA GLY A 92 -25.33 1.19 2.65
C GLY A 92 -26.29 2.06 1.86
N GLN A 93 -27.30 2.65 2.50
CA GLN A 93 -28.10 3.70 1.87
C GLN A 93 -27.12 4.82 1.46
N SER A 94 -26.62 4.76 0.23
CA SER A 94 -25.89 5.81 -0.49
C SER A 94 -24.44 6.16 -0.08
N GLN A 95 -23.75 5.49 0.86
CA GLN A 95 -22.58 6.14 1.51
C GLN A 95 -21.21 5.44 1.54
N LEU A 96 -20.99 4.28 0.91
CA LEU A 96 -19.61 3.79 0.76
C LEU A 96 -19.37 3.21 -0.65
N LYS A 97 -18.91 4.08 -1.55
CA LYS A 97 -18.25 3.68 -2.79
C LYS A 97 -16.79 4.05 -2.66
N LEU A 98 -15.96 3.05 -2.44
CA LEU A 98 -14.51 3.23 -2.45
C LEU A 98 -14.10 3.28 -3.91
N ARG A 99 -13.50 4.39 -4.30
CA ARG A 99 -12.95 4.56 -5.64
C ARG A 99 -11.47 4.84 -5.52
N VAL A 100 -10.67 4.04 -6.23
CA VAL A 100 -9.29 4.39 -6.56
C VAL A 100 -9.31 4.78 -8.04
N GLU A 101 -9.02 6.05 -8.31
CA GLU A 101 -9.20 6.68 -9.62
C GLU A 101 -10.63 6.47 -10.21
N ASN A 102 -10.77 5.58 -11.19
CA ASN A 102 -12.01 5.26 -11.87
C ASN A 102 -12.56 3.87 -11.55
N GLU A 103 -11.88 3.10 -10.72
CA GLU A 103 -12.30 1.76 -10.34
C GLU A 103 -13.05 1.80 -9.01
N ILE A 104 -14.20 1.13 -8.98
CA ILE A 104 -14.92 0.89 -7.73
C ILE A 104 -14.29 -0.36 -7.13
N LEU A 105 -13.72 -0.22 -5.94
CA LEU A 105 -13.19 -1.36 -5.21
C LEU A 105 -14.34 -2.12 -4.57
N GLU A 106 -14.48 -3.40 -4.93
CA GLU A 106 -15.37 -4.34 -4.27
C GLU A 106 -14.62 -5.13 -3.20
N LEU A 107 -15.38 -5.69 -2.25
CA LEU A 107 -14.83 -6.52 -1.16
C LEU A 107 -13.92 -7.64 -1.68
N GLN A 108 -14.27 -8.21 -2.83
CA GLN A 108 -13.52 -9.29 -3.47
C GLN A 108 -12.05 -8.89 -3.80
N HIS A 109 -11.79 -7.63 -4.17
CA HIS A 109 -10.42 -7.17 -4.43
C HIS A 109 -9.55 -7.18 -3.16
N PHE A 110 -10.16 -6.99 -1.99
CA PHE A 110 -9.45 -7.09 -0.71
C PHE A 110 -9.22 -8.55 -0.30
N GLU A 111 -10.17 -9.45 -0.57
CA GLU A 111 -10.01 -10.88 -0.31
C GLU A 111 -8.85 -11.47 -1.13
N GLU A 112 -8.78 -11.16 -2.42
CA GLU A 112 -7.69 -11.60 -3.30
C GLU A 112 -6.33 -11.06 -2.83
N PHE A 113 -6.27 -9.78 -2.42
CA PHE A 113 -5.06 -9.20 -1.83
C PHE A 113 -4.61 -9.96 -0.57
N LEU A 114 -5.54 -10.30 0.33
CA LEU A 114 -5.25 -11.02 1.57
C LEU A 114 -4.84 -12.48 1.33
N GLU A 115 -5.45 -13.17 0.37
CA GLU A 115 -5.05 -14.51 -0.04
C GLU A 115 -3.63 -14.52 -0.59
N HIS A 116 -3.32 -13.63 -1.53
CA HIS A 116 -1.98 -13.46 -2.06
C HIS A 116 -0.97 -13.10 -0.98
N TRP A 117 -1.38 -12.32 0.01
CA TRP A 117 -0.54 -11.98 1.15
C TRP A 117 -0.17 -13.16 2.03
N SER A 118 -1.16 -14.00 2.35
CA SER A 118 -0.96 -15.17 3.22
C SER A 118 0.10 -16.13 2.65
N LEU A 119 0.26 -16.13 1.32
CA LEU A 119 1.26 -16.92 0.61
C LEU A 119 2.68 -16.34 0.72
N LEU A 120 2.84 -15.03 0.96
CA LEU A 120 4.13 -14.35 1.15
C LEU A 120 4.68 -14.47 2.59
N GLN A 121 3.89 -15.01 3.51
CA GLN A 121 4.26 -15.22 4.93
C GLN A 121 4.70 -16.67 5.23
N ASN A 122 4.69 -17.57 4.24
CA ASN A 122 5.19 -18.96 4.31
C ASN A 122 6.48 -19.13 3.52
#